data_AF-A0A5J4RX17-F1
#
_entry.id   AF-A0A5J4RX17-F1
#
_cell.length_a   1.000
_cell.length_b   1.000
_cell.length_c   1.000
_cell.angle_alpha   90.00
_cell.angle_beta   90.00
_cell.angle_gamma   90.00
#
_symmetry.space_group_name_H-M   'P 1'
#
loop_
_entity.id
_entity.type
_entity.pdbx_description
1 polymer ?
#
loop_
_entity_poly.entity_id
_entity_poly.type
_entity_poly.pdbx_seq_one_letter_code
_entity_poly.pdbx_strand_id
1 'polypeptide(L)'
;YSNPNPNAKPFILTTGYWKNKCYHYNQQDYKAERETEKNVTADDYDYYKRLFETSVCSSCNAKFTYDNLPSQDRKDNELLHIKDNCLPACVSCNIAHANRDPKIASLHIKMRQYAIKHNLPMTISDERIYKLLRECITGGLAAVFHRENIAGETQINEPSYDEQSNKVISQDNENVTTLVFALDGNSLYPSSYSSVKNENISCTDNRMYMAGRSKFYSEKPYVVKNCIDQRKDIFVAKVKGYFPKSEYNNLLPLPPIFRNIEI
;
A
#
# COMPACT_ATOMS: atom_id res chain seq x y z
N TYR A 1 0.00 8.56 5.75
CA TYR A 1 1.32 8.84 6.34
C TYR A 1 2.16 9.52 5.28
N SER A 2 2.23 10.85 5.32
CA SER A 2 2.82 11.64 4.24
C SER A 2 4.35 11.67 4.36
N ASN A 3 5.02 11.36 3.25
CA ASN A 3 6.23 12.10 2.93
C ASN A 3 5.80 13.56 2.86
N PRO A 4 6.41 14.53 3.56
CA PRO A 4 6.02 15.91 3.41
C PRO A 4 6.22 16.28 1.94
N ASN A 5 5.11 16.35 1.19
CA ASN A 5 5.12 16.98 -0.11
C ASN A 5 5.57 18.42 0.17
N PRO A 6 6.73 18.85 -0.33
CA PRO A 6 7.24 20.19 -0.03
C PRO A 6 6.29 21.29 -0.54
N ASN A 7 5.37 20.93 -1.45
CA ASN A 7 4.34 21.81 -1.99
C ASN A 7 2.96 21.60 -1.31
N ALA A 8 2.88 20.85 -0.21
CA ALA A 8 1.61 20.61 0.49
C ALA A 8 1.09 21.93 1.08
N LYS A 9 -0.15 22.28 0.71
CA LYS A 9 -0.80 23.48 1.22
C LYS A 9 -1.11 23.31 2.72
N PRO A 10 -0.77 24.29 3.58
CA PRO A 10 -1.16 24.29 4.98
C PRO A 10 -2.66 24.11 5.13
N PHE A 11 -3.07 23.33 6.12
CA PHE A 11 -4.48 23.15 6.41
C PHE A 11 -5.06 24.41 7.06
N ILE A 12 -6.22 24.86 6.57
CA ILE A 12 -6.95 25.98 7.15
C ILE A 12 -8.27 25.44 7.71
N LEU A 13 -8.48 25.61 9.02
CA LEU A 13 -9.69 25.15 9.69
C LEU A 13 -10.88 26.06 9.32
N THR A 14 -11.92 25.48 8.72
CA THR A 14 -13.18 26.18 8.47
C THR A 14 -14.19 25.89 9.58
N THR A 15 -15.13 26.82 9.79
CA THR A 15 -16.20 26.66 10.79
C THR A 15 -17.05 25.42 10.51
N GLY A 16 -17.37 25.15 9.24
CA GLY A 16 -18.10 23.95 8.82
C GLY A 16 -17.34 22.66 9.10
N TYR A 17 -16.03 22.62 8.85
CA TYR A 17 -15.18 21.47 9.19
C TYR A 17 -15.16 21.23 10.70
N TRP A 18 -15.02 22.30 11.50
CA TRP A 18 -14.99 22.20 12.95
C TRP A 18 -16.30 21.70 13.55
N LYS A 19 -17.44 22.26 13.11
CA LYS A 19 -18.78 21.79 13.51
C LYS A 19 -18.96 20.30 13.25
N ASN A 20 -18.53 19.83 12.08
CA ASN A 20 -18.60 18.41 11.75
C ASN A 20 -17.67 17.56 12.65
N LYS A 21 -16.48 18.05 12.98
CA LYS A 21 -15.58 17.38 13.93
C LYS A 21 -16.20 17.27 15.33
N CYS A 22 -16.75 18.35 15.88
CA CYS A 22 -17.45 18.31 17.18
C CYS A 22 -18.58 17.28 17.18
N TYR A 23 -19.39 17.23 16.11
CA TYR A 23 -20.43 16.22 15.96
C TYR A 23 -19.85 14.79 16.01
N HIS A 24 -18.79 14.52 15.25
CA HIS A 24 -18.14 13.21 15.26
C HIS A 24 -17.49 12.84 16.59
N TYR A 25 -16.95 13.80 17.34
CA TYR A 25 -16.41 13.55 18.68
C TYR A 25 -17.51 13.21 19.68
N ASN A 26 -18.61 13.95 19.67
CA ASN A 26 -19.80 13.62 20.47
C ASN A 26 -20.34 12.23 20.18
N GLN A 27 -20.43 11.86 18.90
CA GLN A 27 -20.89 10.52 18.51
C GLN A 27 -19.95 9.41 18.97
N GLN A 28 -18.63 9.64 18.97
CA GLN A 28 -17.66 8.68 19.48
C GLN A 28 -17.77 8.49 20.99
N ASP A 29 -17.96 9.58 21.72
CA ASP A 29 -18.05 9.57 23.18
C ASP A 29 -19.37 8.96 23.65
N TYR A 30 -20.46 9.32 22.99
CA TYR A 30 -21.76 8.69 23.19
C TYR A 30 -21.72 7.16 22.98
N LYS A 31 -21.11 6.70 21.87
CA LYS A 31 -20.97 5.26 21.58
C LYS A 31 -20.10 4.50 22.57
N ALA A 32 -19.21 5.21 23.26
CA ALA A 32 -18.35 4.65 24.28
C ALA A 32 -18.91 4.88 25.70
N GLU A 33 -20.20 5.26 25.81
CA GLU A 33 -20.91 5.49 27.07
C GLU A 33 -20.25 6.57 27.97
N ARG A 34 -19.58 7.56 27.36
CA ARG A 34 -18.95 8.70 28.04
C ARG A 34 -19.87 9.91 28.08
N GLU A 35 -19.71 10.76 29.10
CA GLU A 35 -20.40 12.05 29.21
C GLU A 35 -20.05 12.94 27.99
N THR A 36 -21.06 13.56 27.37
CA THR A 36 -20.89 14.37 26.15
C THR A 36 -21.19 15.85 26.34
N GLU A 37 -21.83 16.26 27.43
CA GLU A 37 -22.22 17.65 27.66
C GLU A 37 -21.02 18.60 27.76
N LYS A 38 -19.90 18.10 28.29
CA LYS A 38 -18.66 18.86 28.47
C LYS A 38 -17.70 18.75 27.30
N ASN A 39 -18.10 18.10 26.21
CA ASN A 39 -17.25 17.98 25.03
C ASN A 39 -16.98 19.33 24.37
N VAL A 40 -15.90 19.37 23.59
CA VAL A 40 -15.60 20.47 22.69
C VAL A 40 -16.80 20.84 21.80
N THR A 41 -17.06 22.14 21.67
CA THR A 41 -18.23 22.65 20.93
C THR A 41 -17.80 23.49 19.74
N ALA A 42 -18.78 23.92 18.94
CA ALA A 42 -18.54 24.83 17.83
C ALA A 42 -17.92 26.17 18.28
N ASP A 43 -18.14 26.58 19.54
CA ASP A 43 -17.64 27.83 20.11
C ASP A 43 -16.12 27.79 20.37
N ASP A 44 -15.53 26.60 20.42
CA ASP A 44 -14.08 26.42 20.55
C ASP A 44 -13.32 26.66 19.24
N TYR A 45 -13.99 27.11 18.18
CA TYR A 45 -13.42 27.26 16.84
C TYR A 45 -12.10 28.06 16.83
N ASP A 46 -12.07 29.24 17.45
CA ASP A 46 -10.89 30.11 17.41
C ASP A 46 -9.69 29.49 18.12
N TYR A 47 -9.94 28.76 19.21
CA TYR A 47 -8.91 28.01 19.92
C TYR A 47 -8.30 26.93 19.03
N TYR A 48 -9.14 26.08 18.40
CA TYR A 48 -8.65 24.98 17.58
C TYR A 48 -8.06 25.44 16.24
N LYS A 49 -8.56 26.54 15.68
CA LYS A 49 -7.95 27.17 14.51
C LYS A 49 -6.51 27.57 14.81
N ARG A 50 -6.30 28.33 15.90
CA ARG A 50 -4.95 28.74 16.33
C ARG A 50 -4.09 27.52 16.67
N LEU A 51 -4.65 26.54 17.38
CA LEU A 51 -3.94 25.31 17.74
C LEU A 51 -3.41 24.60 16.50
N PHE A 52 -4.24 24.34 15.48
CA PHE A 52 -3.80 23.63 14.28
C PHE A 52 -2.89 24.47 13.38
N GLU A 53 -2.99 25.80 13.41
CA GLU A 53 -2.07 26.68 12.67
C GLU A 53 -0.66 26.70 13.29
N THR A 54 -0.55 26.77 14.61
CA THR A 54 0.75 26.93 15.28
C THR A 54 1.44 25.61 15.62
N SER A 55 0.67 24.56 15.92
CA SER A 55 1.22 23.29 16.39
C SER A 55 1.67 22.36 15.26
N VAL A 56 2.05 21.15 15.66
CA VAL A 56 2.33 19.99 14.81
C VAL A 56 1.68 18.77 15.45
N CYS A 57 1.56 17.68 14.71
CA CYS A 57 1.09 16.42 15.28
C CYS A 57 1.99 15.99 16.46
N SER A 58 1.39 15.75 17.62
CA SER A 58 2.07 15.33 18.85
C SER A 58 2.85 14.02 18.71
N SER A 59 2.39 13.09 17.86
CA SER A 59 3.00 11.77 17.69
C SER A 59 4.16 11.78 16.69
N CYS A 60 4.06 12.59 15.63
CA CYS A 60 4.90 12.46 14.43
C CYS A 60 5.59 13.77 14.01
N ASN A 61 5.33 14.87 14.72
CA ASN A 61 5.88 16.21 14.51
C ASN A 61 5.63 16.81 13.11
N ALA A 62 4.75 16.21 12.29
CA ALA A 62 4.39 16.75 10.99
C ALA A 62 3.41 17.92 11.13
N LYS A 63 3.58 18.92 10.25
CA LYS A 63 2.61 20.01 10.08
C LYS A 63 1.29 19.51 9.51
N PHE A 64 0.20 20.20 9.83
CA PHE A 64 -1.12 19.91 9.31
C PHE A 64 -1.30 20.51 7.91
N THR A 65 -1.68 19.67 6.97
CA THR A 65 -1.90 20.02 5.56
C THR A 65 -3.17 19.38 5.06
N TYR A 66 -3.66 19.74 3.88
CA TYR A 66 -4.81 19.05 3.29
C TYR A 66 -4.55 17.56 3.04
N ASP A 67 -3.29 17.15 2.90
CA ASP A 67 -2.87 15.74 2.77
C ASP A 67 -2.63 15.06 4.14
N ASN A 68 -2.56 15.85 5.21
CA ASN A 68 -2.28 15.41 6.58
C ASN A 68 -3.20 16.12 7.57
N LEU A 69 -4.49 15.77 7.51
CA LEU A 69 -5.55 16.45 8.25
C LEU A 69 -5.37 16.31 9.77
N PRO A 70 -5.69 17.37 10.55
CA PRO A 70 -5.67 17.30 12.01
C PRO A 70 -6.86 16.50 12.57
N SER A 71 -6.64 15.97 13.77
CA SER A 71 -7.62 15.40 14.69
C SER A 71 -7.18 15.68 16.13
N GLN A 72 -8.08 15.40 17.06
CA GLN A 72 -7.80 15.38 18.49
C GLN A 72 -7.58 13.95 18.94
N ASP A 73 -6.41 13.69 19.50
CA ASP A 73 -6.03 12.40 20.10
C ASP A 73 -6.16 12.48 21.61
N ARG A 74 -6.89 11.56 22.21
CA ARG A 74 -7.15 11.56 23.66
C ARG A 74 -5.94 10.98 24.38
N LYS A 75 -5.49 11.67 25.44
CA LYS A 75 -4.42 11.19 26.33
C LYS A 75 -4.94 10.00 27.14
N ASP A 76 -6.17 10.12 27.62
CA ASP A 76 -6.91 9.06 28.28
C ASP A 76 -8.17 8.72 27.47
N ASN A 77 -8.25 7.45 27.03
CA ASN A 77 -9.35 6.94 26.23
C ASN A 77 -10.63 6.69 27.05
N GLU A 78 -10.56 6.69 28.38
CA GLU A 78 -11.73 6.64 29.26
C GLU A 78 -12.37 8.03 29.45
N LEU A 79 -11.63 9.09 29.14
CA LEU A 79 -12.12 10.47 29.24
C LEU A 79 -12.69 10.96 27.91
N LEU A 80 -13.59 11.95 27.99
CA LEU A 80 -14.24 12.60 26.85
C LEU A 80 -13.31 13.58 26.11
N HIS A 81 -13.76 14.11 24.97
CA HIS A 81 -13.02 15.09 24.19
C HIS A 81 -13.10 16.49 24.80
N ILE A 82 -12.22 16.76 25.76
CA ILE A 82 -11.98 18.10 26.35
C ILE A 82 -10.59 18.62 25.99
N LYS A 83 -10.40 19.95 26.06
CA LYS A 83 -9.15 20.62 25.72
C LYS A 83 -7.92 20.03 26.44
N ASP A 84 -8.06 19.73 27.72
CA ASP A 84 -6.95 19.23 28.55
C ASP A 84 -6.62 17.75 28.31
N ASN A 85 -7.60 16.97 27.86
CA ASN A 85 -7.44 15.55 27.55
C ASN A 85 -6.97 15.31 26.11
N CYS A 86 -7.06 16.29 25.23
CA CYS A 86 -6.76 16.12 23.81
C CYS A 86 -5.41 16.73 23.41
N LEU A 87 -4.68 16.02 22.54
CA LEU A 87 -3.51 16.53 21.84
C LEU A 87 -3.80 16.69 20.35
N PRO A 88 -3.22 17.70 19.67
CA PRO A 88 -3.31 17.80 18.22
C PRO A 88 -2.53 16.64 17.58
N ALA A 89 -3.19 15.78 16.83
CA ALA A 89 -2.56 14.69 16.09
C ALA A 89 -3.05 14.70 14.64
N CYS A 90 -2.32 14.10 13.71
CA CYS A 90 -2.89 13.88 12.38
C CYS A 90 -3.78 12.65 12.42
N VAL A 91 -4.81 12.62 11.58
CA VAL A 91 -5.79 11.52 11.50
C VAL A 91 -5.09 10.16 11.38
N SER A 92 -4.02 10.08 10.56
CA SER A 92 -3.29 8.83 10.39
C SER A 92 -2.55 8.37 11.66
N CYS A 93 -1.97 9.30 12.44
CA CYS A 93 -1.30 8.95 13.69
C CYS A 93 -2.29 8.56 14.78
N ASN A 94 -3.43 9.26 14.87
CA ASN A 94 -4.49 8.91 15.82
C ASN A 94 -5.06 7.51 15.52
N ILE A 95 -5.32 7.17 14.25
CA ILE A 95 -5.72 5.80 13.86
C ILE A 95 -4.62 4.77 14.18
N ALA A 96 -3.34 5.10 13.98
CA ALA A 96 -2.23 4.21 14.32
C ALA A 96 -2.05 4.03 15.82
N HIS A 97 -2.34 5.06 16.62
CA HIS A 97 -2.32 5.01 18.06
C HIS A 97 -3.46 4.12 18.58
N ALA A 98 -4.70 4.43 18.18
CA ALA A 98 -5.90 3.73 18.65
C ALA A 98 -5.86 3.55 20.19
N ASN A 99 -6.00 2.31 20.67
CA ASN A 99 -5.90 1.95 22.09
C ASN A 99 -4.57 1.24 22.42
N ARG A 100 -3.52 1.44 21.62
CA ARG A 100 -2.20 0.82 21.85
C ARG A 100 -1.41 1.61 22.88
N ASP A 101 -0.39 0.97 23.46
CA ASP A 101 0.55 1.66 24.34
C ASP A 101 1.17 2.90 23.64
N PRO A 102 1.15 4.10 24.27
CA PRO A 102 1.60 5.33 23.64
C PRO A 102 3.07 5.30 23.20
N LYS A 103 3.95 4.64 23.96
CA LYS A 103 5.38 4.54 23.64
C LYS A 103 5.60 3.62 22.45
N ILE A 104 4.92 2.47 22.42
CA ILE A 104 4.99 1.52 21.30
C ILE A 104 4.41 2.15 20.03
N ALA A 105 3.25 2.79 20.12
CA ALA A 105 2.62 3.47 18.98
C ALA A 105 3.51 4.60 18.45
N SER A 106 4.07 5.43 19.34
CA SER A 106 5.01 6.50 18.97
C SER A 106 6.26 5.94 18.28
N LEU A 107 6.86 4.87 18.82
CA LEU A 107 8.02 4.21 18.23
C LEU A 107 7.72 3.71 16.81
N HIS A 108 6.61 2.98 16.61
CA HIS A 108 6.21 2.49 15.29
C HIS A 108 5.97 3.62 14.29
N ILE A 109 5.34 4.71 14.71
CA ILE A 109 5.12 5.89 13.86
C ILE A 109 6.47 6.49 13.44
N LYS A 110 7.40 6.69 14.38
CA LYS A 110 8.74 7.24 14.10
C LYS A 110 9.58 6.33 13.21
N MET A 111 9.57 5.01 13.45
CA MET A 111 10.24 4.03 12.59
C MET A 111 9.67 4.06 11.17
N ARG A 112 8.34 4.16 11.04
CA ARG A 112 7.68 4.27 9.73
C ARG A 112 8.06 5.55 9.01
N GLN A 113 8.11 6.69 9.71
CA GLN A 113 8.56 7.97 9.15
C GLN A 113 10.01 7.91 8.69
N TYR A 114 10.88 7.28 9.49
CA TYR A 114 12.26 7.05 9.12
C TYR A 114 12.36 6.22 7.84
N ALA A 115 11.63 5.09 7.76
CA ALA A 115 11.58 4.27 6.57
C ALA A 115 11.10 5.06 5.33
N ILE A 116 10.06 5.88 5.48
CA ILE A 116 9.56 6.75 4.40
C ILE A 116 10.62 7.77 3.97
N LYS A 117 11.28 8.44 4.91
CA LYS A 117 12.27 9.49 4.65
C LYS A 117 13.50 8.93 3.92
N HIS A 118 13.92 7.73 4.27
CA HIS A 118 15.11 7.06 3.76
C HIS A 118 14.80 6.05 2.63
N ASN A 119 13.56 6.06 2.11
CA ASN A 119 13.07 5.13 1.09
C ASN A 119 13.37 3.66 1.42
N LEU A 120 13.31 3.27 2.70
CA LEU A 120 13.58 1.89 3.11
C LEU A 120 12.41 0.98 2.70
N PRO A 121 12.67 -0.33 2.46
CA PRO A 121 11.63 -1.31 2.24
C PRO A 121 10.61 -1.33 3.39
N MET A 122 9.33 -1.46 3.06
CA MET A 122 8.26 -1.46 4.04
C MET A 122 7.32 -2.64 3.79
N THR A 123 6.71 -3.15 4.86
CA THR A 123 5.64 -4.14 4.72
C THR A 123 4.43 -3.53 4.00
N ILE A 124 3.85 -4.29 3.07
CA ILE A 124 2.61 -3.94 2.40
C ILE A 124 1.50 -3.93 3.45
N SER A 125 0.94 -2.75 3.72
CA SER A 125 -0.08 -2.56 4.76
C SER A 125 -1.52 -2.61 4.25
N ASP A 126 -1.72 -2.62 2.93
CA ASP A 126 -3.06 -2.71 2.33
C ASP A 126 -3.29 -4.14 1.82
N GLU A 127 -4.29 -4.82 2.36
CA GLU A 127 -4.63 -6.21 2.02
C GLU A 127 -4.98 -6.36 0.53
N ARG A 128 -5.60 -5.36 -0.10
CA ARG A 128 -5.96 -5.43 -1.53
C ARG A 128 -4.72 -5.38 -2.40
N ILE A 129 -3.76 -4.54 -2.03
CA ILE A 129 -2.46 -4.46 -2.70
C ILE A 129 -1.69 -5.77 -2.48
N TYR A 130 -1.70 -6.30 -1.26
CA TYR A 130 -1.10 -7.59 -0.96
C TYR A 130 -1.72 -8.72 -1.80
N LYS A 131 -3.05 -8.81 -1.87
CA LYS A 131 -3.76 -9.79 -2.70
C LYS A 131 -3.43 -9.62 -4.19
N LEU A 132 -3.46 -8.39 -4.72
CA LEU A 132 -3.10 -8.12 -6.11
C LEU A 132 -1.68 -8.57 -6.43
N LEU A 133 -0.70 -8.23 -5.58
CA LEU A 133 0.69 -8.63 -5.76
C LEU A 133 0.86 -10.13 -5.61
N ARG A 134 0.15 -10.77 -4.67
CA ARG A 134 0.18 -12.21 -4.43
C ARG A 134 -0.43 -13.00 -5.59
N GLU A 135 -1.50 -12.51 -6.21
CA GLU A 135 -2.08 -13.11 -7.43
C GLU A 135 -1.07 -13.14 -8.60
N CYS A 136 -0.14 -12.18 -8.62
CA CYS A 136 0.91 -12.12 -9.64
C CYS A 136 2.14 -13.00 -9.34
N ILE A 137 2.22 -13.62 -8.14
CA ILE A 137 3.32 -14.52 -7.80
C ILE A 137 2.95 -15.94 -8.24
N THR A 138 3.39 -16.31 -9.44
CA THR A 138 3.35 -17.69 -9.94
C THR A 138 4.65 -18.40 -9.54
N GLY A 139 4.53 -19.41 -8.67
CA GLY A 139 5.69 -20.14 -8.12
C GLY A 139 6.03 -19.69 -6.70
N GLY A 140 5.62 -20.48 -5.70
CA GLY A 140 6.02 -20.26 -4.32
C GLY A 140 7.37 -20.91 -4.01
N LEU A 141 7.84 -20.80 -2.76
CA LEU A 141 9.02 -21.53 -2.26
C LEU A 141 8.95 -23.03 -2.60
N ALA A 142 7.74 -23.61 -2.57
CA ALA A 142 7.51 -25.00 -2.98
C ALA A 142 7.84 -25.26 -4.47
N ALA A 143 7.58 -24.32 -5.37
CA ALA A 143 7.95 -24.47 -6.78
C ALA A 143 9.47 -24.40 -6.97
N VAL A 144 10.17 -23.57 -6.18
CA VAL A 144 11.63 -23.42 -6.24
C VAL A 144 12.35 -24.62 -5.61
N PHE A 145 11.81 -25.19 -4.53
CA PHE A 145 12.44 -26.32 -3.83
C PHE A 145 12.01 -27.70 -4.34
N HIS A 146 10.89 -27.81 -5.05
CA HIS A 146 10.36 -29.12 -5.48
C HIS A 146 10.24 -29.29 -7.01
N ARG A 147 10.60 -28.29 -7.82
CA ARG A 147 10.72 -28.49 -9.28
C ARG A 147 12.16 -28.82 -9.62
N GLU A 148 12.39 -30.11 -9.84
CA GLU A 148 13.60 -30.62 -10.46
C GLU A 148 13.29 -30.88 -11.95
N ASN A 149 14.11 -30.31 -12.83
CA ASN A 149 14.11 -30.67 -14.25
C ASN A 149 15.43 -31.36 -14.55
N ILE A 150 15.37 -32.59 -15.06
CA ILE A 150 16.51 -33.42 -15.43
C ILE A 150 16.50 -33.58 -16.95
N ALA A 151 17.65 -33.30 -17.57
CA ALA A 151 17.82 -33.47 -19.00
C ALA A 151 17.67 -34.96 -19.39
N GLY A 152 16.81 -35.24 -20.36
CA GLY A 152 16.49 -36.59 -20.85
C GLY A 152 15.39 -37.31 -20.06
N GLU A 153 14.98 -36.79 -18.90
CA GLU A 153 14.01 -37.48 -18.03
C GLU A 153 12.72 -36.67 -17.81
N THR A 154 12.83 -35.35 -17.61
CA THR A 154 11.65 -34.52 -17.30
C THR A 154 10.89 -34.15 -18.56
N GLN A 155 9.62 -34.57 -18.62
CA GLN A 155 8.70 -34.20 -19.71
C GLN A 155 8.32 -32.71 -19.65
N ILE A 156 8.08 -32.10 -20.81
CA ILE A 156 7.69 -30.70 -20.90
C ILE A 156 6.20 -30.58 -20.61
N ASN A 157 5.87 -29.78 -19.60
CA ASN A 157 4.49 -29.49 -19.26
C ASN A 157 3.89 -28.42 -20.19
N GLU A 158 2.71 -28.68 -20.73
CA GLU A 158 1.99 -27.81 -21.64
C GLU A 158 0.57 -27.50 -21.14
N PRO A 159 0.20 -26.21 -21.02
CA PRO A 159 -1.16 -25.82 -20.68
C PRO A 159 -2.07 -25.87 -21.93
N SER A 160 -3.22 -26.52 -21.81
CA SER A 160 -4.28 -26.54 -22.83
C SER A 160 -5.62 -26.14 -22.23
N TYR A 161 -6.43 -25.41 -22.98
CA TYR A 161 -7.79 -25.04 -22.63
C TYR A 161 -8.77 -26.11 -23.10
N ASP A 162 -9.55 -26.64 -22.16
CA ASP A 162 -10.67 -27.53 -22.43
C ASP A 162 -11.98 -26.73 -22.47
N GLU A 163 -12.62 -26.73 -23.64
CA GLU A 163 -13.89 -26.01 -23.85
C GLU A 163 -15.04 -26.61 -23.04
N GLN A 164 -15.04 -27.92 -22.81
CA GLN A 164 -16.14 -28.61 -22.13
C GLN A 164 -16.18 -28.27 -20.65
N SER A 165 -15.03 -28.32 -19.97
CA SER A 165 -14.93 -27.97 -18.56
C SER A 165 -14.68 -26.48 -18.30
N ASN A 166 -14.37 -25.68 -19.34
CA ASN A 166 -14.02 -24.27 -19.26
C ASN A 166 -12.83 -24.03 -18.31
N LYS A 167 -11.80 -24.87 -18.43
CA LYS A 167 -10.60 -24.86 -17.57
C LYS A 167 -9.33 -24.98 -18.41
N VAL A 168 -8.23 -24.49 -17.84
CA VAL A 168 -6.88 -24.79 -18.34
C VAL A 168 -6.38 -26.04 -17.63
N ILE A 169 -5.98 -27.03 -18.41
CA ILE A 169 -5.40 -28.29 -17.97
C ILE A 169 -3.89 -28.23 -18.26
N SER A 170 -3.09 -28.54 -17.26
CA SER A 170 -1.63 -28.64 -17.36
C SER A 170 -1.28 -30.12 -17.43
N GLN A 171 -0.68 -30.56 -18.53
CA GLN A 171 -0.31 -31.96 -18.79
C GLN A 171 1.07 -32.04 -19.41
N ASP A 172 1.76 -33.13 -19.15
CA ASP A 172 3.06 -33.38 -19.76
C ASP A 172 2.86 -33.85 -21.21
N ASN A 173 3.64 -33.29 -22.12
CA ASN A 173 3.65 -33.69 -23.52
C ASN A 173 4.75 -34.73 -23.77
N GLU A 174 4.82 -35.22 -25.01
CA GLU A 174 5.77 -36.27 -25.42
C GLU A 174 7.24 -35.79 -25.49
N ASN A 175 7.46 -34.47 -25.40
CA ASN A 175 8.80 -33.92 -25.45
C ASN A 175 9.46 -33.99 -24.08
N VAL A 176 10.75 -34.28 -24.07
CA VAL A 176 11.57 -34.26 -22.86
C VAL A 176 12.52 -33.07 -22.89
N THR A 177 12.79 -32.52 -21.71
CA THR A 177 13.81 -31.48 -21.53
C THR A 177 15.16 -32.03 -21.95
N THR A 178 15.82 -31.45 -22.94
CA THR A 178 17.13 -31.95 -23.42
C THR A 178 18.32 -31.22 -22.83
N LEU A 179 18.11 -29.98 -22.36
CA LEU A 179 19.16 -29.14 -21.80
C LEU A 179 18.62 -28.30 -20.65
N VAL A 180 19.30 -28.35 -19.50
CA VAL A 180 19.06 -27.49 -18.36
C VAL A 180 20.27 -26.58 -18.21
N PHE A 181 20.08 -25.26 -18.36
CA PHE A 181 21.17 -24.29 -18.41
C PHE A 181 21.25 -23.37 -17.19
N ALA A 182 20.28 -23.44 -16.27
CA ALA A 182 20.26 -22.61 -15.06
C ALA A 182 19.54 -23.31 -13.90
N LEU A 183 20.07 -23.13 -12.68
CA LEU A 183 19.41 -23.50 -11.43
C LEU A 183 18.57 -22.30 -10.94
N ASP A 184 17.28 -22.53 -10.72
CA ASP A 184 16.25 -21.51 -10.42
C ASP A 184 16.49 -20.73 -9.12
N GLY A 185 17.31 -21.28 -8.21
CA GLY A 185 17.50 -20.76 -6.85
C GLY A 185 18.13 -19.36 -6.73
N ASN A 186 18.78 -18.82 -7.77
CA ASN A 186 19.59 -17.60 -7.64
C ASN A 186 19.25 -16.45 -8.62
N SER A 187 18.34 -16.63 -9.58
CA SER A 187 18.41 -15.81 -10.80
C SER A 187 17.17 -14.97 -11.16
N LEU A 188 15.99 -15.21 -10.60
CA LEU A 188 14.75 -14.63 -11.18
C LEU A 188 13.90 -13.76 -10.25
N TYR A 189 14.15 -13.77 -8.94
CA TYR A 189 13.35 -12.98 -7.99
C TYR A 189 13.91 -11.61 -7.56
N PRO A 190 15.20 -11.26 -7.75
CA PRO A 190 15.65 -9.90 -7.40
C PRO A 190 15.27 -8.82 -8.41
N SER A 191 15.12 -9.12 -9.70
CA SER A 191 15.18 -8.08 -10.74
C SER A 191 13.86 -7.39 -11.09
N SER A 192 12.71 -7.89 -10.65
CA SER A 192 11.41 -7.35 -11.10
C SER A 192 10.92 -6.14 -10.30
N TYR A 193 11.66 -5.69 -9.28
CA TYR A 193 11.22 -4.62 -8.40
C TYR A 193 12.26 -3.49 -8.28
N SER A 194 11.96 -2.38 -8.97
CA SER A 194 12.49 -1.02 -8.76
C SER A 194 14.02 -0.92 -8.53
N SER A 195 14.82 -0.79 -9.60
CA SER A 195 16.27 -0.48 -9.55
C SER A 195 16.62 0.94 -9.06
N VAL A 196 15.80 1.49 -8.16
CA VAL A 196 16.02 2.80 -7.55
C VAL A 196 17.24 2.71 -6.65
N LYS A 197 18.15 3.69 -6.79
CA LYS A 197 19.30 3.80 -5.91
C LYS A 197 18.87 4.20 -4.49
N ASN A 198 19.34 3.47 -3.49
CA ASN A 198 19.21 3.77 -2.07
C ASN A 198 20.58 3.61 -1.38
N GLU A 199 21.13 4.73 -0.91
CA GLU A 199 22.44 4.82 -0.24
C GLU A 199 22.53 4.00 1.06
N ASN A 200 21.39 3.60 1.63
CA ASN A 200 21.35 2.80 2.86
C ASN A 200 21.52 1.29 2.61
N ILE A 201 21.68 0.84 1.36
CA ILE A 201 21.75 -0.59 0.99
C ILE A 201 23.06 -0.88 0.22
N SER A 202 24.19 -0.76 0.90
CA SER A 202 25.51 -0.93 0.29
C SER A 202 25.78 -2.34 -0.25
N CYS A 203 25.13 -3.36 0.31
CA CYS A 203 25.32 -4.76 -0.07
C CYS A 203 24.84 -5.10 -1.49
N THR A 204 24.10 -4.20 -2.14
CA THR A 204 23.55 -4.39 -3.48
C THR A 204 23.96 -3.27 -4.45
N ASP A 205 25.16 -2.68 -4.28
CA ASP A 205 25.59 -1.49 -5.04
C ASP A 205 24.57 -0.34 -4.92
N ASN A 206 23.99 -0.19 -3.72
CA ASN A 206 22.92 0.75 -3.43
C ASN A 206 21.67 0.56 -4.30
N ARG A 207 21.42 -0.63 -4.88
CA ARG A 207 20.22 -0.89 -5.69
C ARG A 207 19.16 -1.58 -4.86
N MET A 208 17.95 -1.02 -4.86
CA MET A 208 16.80 -1.71 -4.31
C MET A 208 16.32 -2.79 -5.29
N TYR A 209 16.01 -3.97 -4.75
CA TYR A 209 15.49 -5.12 -5.52
C TYR A 209 14.17 -5.63 -4.93
N MET A 210 13.54 -4.83 -4.06
CA MET A 210 12.26 -5.12 -3.41
C MET A 210 11.28 -3.99 -3.70
N ALA A 211 9.99 -4.32 -3.77
CA ALA A 211 8.96 -3.30 -3.83
C ALA A 211 9.06 -2.41 -2.58
N GLY A 212 9.24 -1.09 -2.77
CA GLY A 212 9.38 -0.16 -1.66
C GLY A 212 8.06 0.04 -0.91
N ARG A 213 7.35 1.13 -1.22
CA ARG A 213 6.02 1.43 -0.66
C ARG A 213 4.97 1.49 -1.74
N SER A 214 3.78 0.98 -1.46
CA SER A 214 2.60 1.31 -2.26
C SER A 214 2.14 2.75 -1.96
N LYS A 215 1.95 3.58 -2.99
CA LYS A 215 1.42 4.94 -2.82
C LYS A 215 -0.09 4.95 -2.63
N PHE A 216 -0.82 4.24 -3.48
CA PHE A 216 -2.27 4.15 -3.42
C PHE A 216 -2.77 2.90 -4.17
N TYR A 217 -4.05 2.57 -3.95
CA TYR A 217 -4.83 1.59 -4.71
C TYR A 217 -6.08 2.28 -5.22
N SER A 218 -6.46 2.03 -6.47
CA SER A 218 -7.68 2.58 -7.06
C SER A 218 -8.22 1.67 -8.14
N GLU A 219 -9.53 1.45 -8.10
CA GLU A 219 -10.30 0.80 -9.18
C GLU A 219 -10.94 1.84 -10.11
N LYS A 220 -10.87 3.13 -9.76
CA LYS A 220 -11.49 4.22 -10.53
C LYS A 220 -10.71 4.45 -11.83
N PRO A 221 -11.34 4.31 -13.02
CA PRO A 221 -10.63 4.38 -14.30
C PRO A 221 -9.85 5.68 -14.52
N TYR A 222 -10.42 6.84 -14.15
CA TYR A 222 -9.77 8.14 -14.33
C TYR A 222 -8.48 8.29 -13.49
N VAL A 223 -8.42 7.67 -12.30
CA VAL A 223 -7.22 7.70 -11.45
C VAL A 223 -6.14 6.82 -12.06
N VAL A 224 -6.53 5.64 -12.55
CA VAL A 224 -5.62 4.71 -13.22
C VAL A 224 -5.05 5.34 -14.49
N LYS A 225 -5.91 5.92 -15.34
CA LYS A 225 -5.50 6.62 -16.57
C LYS A 225 -4.52 7.74 -16.28
N ASN A 226 -4.83 8.62 -15.33
CA ASN A 226 -3.92 9.69 -14.91
C ASN A 226 -2.56 9.16 -14.42
N CYS A 227 -2.52 8.01 -13.72
CA CYS A 227 -1.26 7.39 -13.29
C CYS A 227 -0.42 6.94 -14.49
N ILE A 228 -1.06 6.29 -15.46
CA ILE A 228 -0.40 5.79 -16.67
C ILE A 228 0.09 6.96 -17.53
N ASP A 229 -0.73 7.98 -17.75
CA ASP A 229 -0.41 9.16 -18.56
C ASP A 229 0.76 9.95 -17.99
N GLN A 230 0.88 10.02 -16.66
CA GLN A 230 1.98 10.71 -16.01
C GLN A 230 3.32 9.99 -16.20
N ARG A 231 3.34 8.66 -16.37
CA ARG A 231 4.56 7.84 -16.52
C ARG A 231 5.63 8.08 -15.44
N LYS A 232 5.21 8.50 -14.24
CA LYS A 232 6.13 8.87 -13.14
C LYS A 232 6.44 7.72 -12.19
N ASP A 233 5.54 6.75 -12.10
CA ASP A 233 5.57 5.72 -11.08
C ASP A 233 5.48 4.34 -11.71
N ILE A 234 6.16 3.37 -11.10
CA ILE A 234 5.93 1.94 -11.38
C ILE A 234 4.57 1.59 -10.80
N PHE A 235 3.72 0.93 -11.59
CA PHE A 235 2.40 0.48 -11.17
C PHE A 235 2.19 -1.00 -11.50
N VAL A 236 1.27 -1.62 -10.78
CA VAL A 236 0.74 -2.95 -11.07
C VAL A 236 -0.74 -2.79 -11.41
N ALA A 237 -1.15 -3.35 -12.54
CA ALA A 237 -2.53 -3.29 -13.01
C ALA A 237 -3.05 -4.69 -13.32
N LYS A 238 -4.29 -4.95 -12.91
CA LYS A 238 -5.05 -6.13 -13.34
C LYS A 238 -5.83 -5.75 -14.59
N VAL A 239 -5.52 -6.39 -15.71
CA VAL A 239 -6.17 -6.14 -17.00
C VAL A 239 -7.04 -7.33 -17.37
N LYS A 240 -8.21 -7.05 -17.97
CA LYS A 240 -9.04 -8.09 -18.57
C LYS A 240 -8.83 -8.07 -20.08
N GLY A 241 -8.05 -9.02 -20.58
CA GLY A 241 -7.88 -9.24 -22.02
C GLY A 241 -9.05 -10.02 -22.60
N TYR A 242 -9.29 -9.84 -23.90
CA TYR A 242 -10.13 -10.71 -24.71
C TYR A 242 -9.30 -11.26 -25.86
N PHE A 243 -9.39 -12.57 -26.06
CA PHE A 243 -8.85 -13.26 -27.23
C PHE A 243 -9.97 -14.14 -27.83
N PRO A 244 -9.98 -14.39 -29.14
CA PRO A 244 -10.85 -15.41 -29.72
C PRO A 244 -10.56 -16.78 -29.10
N LYS A 245 -11.59 -17.59 -28.85
CA LYS A 245 -11.42 -18.94 -28.28
C LYS A 245 -10.49 -19.82 -29.11
N SER A 246 -10.50 -19.65 -30.43
CA SER A 246 -9.60 -20.35 -31.36
C SER A 246 -8.12 -20.11 -31.07
N GLU A 247 -7.78 -19.00 -30.40
CA GLU A 247 -6.40 -18.62 -30.08
C GLU A 247 -5.99 -18.96 -28.64
N TYR A 248 -6.89 -19.52 -27.82
CA TYR A 248 -6.59 -19.75 -26.40
C TYR A 248 -5.35 -20.63 -26.23
N ASN A 249 -5.29 -21.78 -26.91
CA ASN A 249 -4.14 -22.70 -26.79
C ASN A 249 -2.85 -22.12 -27.37
N ASN A 250 -2.95 -21.27 -28.39
CA ASN A 250 -1.79 -20.62 -28.99
C ASN A 250 -1.19 -19.55 -28.07
N LEU A 251 -2.02 -18.84 -27.31
CA LEU A 251 -1.62 -17.68 -26.51
C LEU A 251 -1.41 -17.99 -25.03
N LEU A 252 -2.01 -19.06 -24.50
CA LEU A 252 -1.85 -19.51 -23.11
C LEU A 252 -0.40 -19.66 -22.64
N PRO A 253 0.52 -20.26 -23.42
CA PRO A 253 1.91 -20.43 -22.98
C PRO A 253 2.77 -19.16 -23.17
N LEU A 254 2.25 -18.13 -23.83
CA LEU A 254 3.02 -16.94 -24.19
C LEU A 254 2.85 -15.81 -23.16
N PRO A 255 3.95 -15.23 -22.64
CA PRO A 255 3.84 -14.05 -21.79
C PRO A 255 3.28 -12.88 -22.60
N PRO A 256 2.24 -12.18 -22.12
CA PRO A 256 1.67 -11.06 -22.85
C PRO A 256 2.66 -9.89 -22.91
N ILE A 257 3.00 -9.44 -24.11
CA ILE A 257 3.78 -8.22 -24.33
C ILE A 257 2.86 -7.15 -24.89
N PHE A 258 2.52 -6.17 -24.06
CA PHE A 258 1.75 -5.02 -24.50
C PHE A 258 2.68 -3.95 -25.10
N ARG A 259 2.48 -3.60 -26.37
CA ARG A 259 3.20 -2.51 -27.05
C ARG A 259 2.18 -1.48 -27.55
N ASN A 260 2.58 -0.20 -27.56
CA ASN A 260 1.78 0.89 -28.12
C ASN A 260 0.33 0.96 -27.60
N ILE A 261 0.14 0.80 -26.28
CA ILE A 261 -1.18 0.87 -25.69
C ILE A 261 -1.69 2.32 -25.78
N GLU A 262 -2.71 2.55 -26.60
CA GLU A 262 -3.59 3.72 -26.48
C GLU A 262 -4.68 3.40 -25.45
N ILE A 263 -4.76 4.19 -24.37
CA ILE A 263 -5.72 4.04 -23.25
C ILE A 263 -6.66 5.24 -23.23
#